data_AF-A0A7Y1T8S4-F1
#
_entry.id   AF-A0A7Y1T8S4-F1
#
_cell.length_a   1.000
_cell.length_b   1.000
_cell.length_c   1.000
_cell.angle_alpha   90.00
_cell.angle_beta   90.00
_cell.angle_gamma   90.00
#
_symmetry.space_group_name_H-M   'P 1'
#
loop_
_entity.id
_entity.type
_entity.pdbx_description
1 polymer ?
#
loop_
_entity_poly.entity_id
_entity_poly.type
_entity_poly.pdbx_seq_one_letter_code
_entity_poly.pdbx_strand_id
1 'polypeptide(L)'
;MPHTTTAALVLACLAALAYAAATAPLLANRASGASGRTPMLIGVLAALLHSAVVASGWLANGGLSSSFFDAISLTALIVVVVTLAYQFSQQLAALLVPVYVIAAISVALAAGFGHYSPIDAESPGMLAHVISAITGYGLLFLAALYALVLSAAERGLRKGKQG
;
A
#
# COMPACT_ATOMS: atom_id res chain seq x y z
N MET A 1 19.25 -18.04 -7.93
CA MET A 1 19.63 -16.71 -8.47
C MET A 1 18.34 -15.94 -8.66
N PRO A 2 18.16 -14.74 -8.09
CA PRO A 2 16.85 -14.09 -8.13
C PRO A 2 16.58 -13.63 -9.56
N HIS A 3 15.60 -14.25 -10.23
CA HIS A 3 15.08 -13.79 -11.52
C HIS A 3 14.00 -12.72 -11.29
N THR A 4 14.29 -11.71 -10.48
CA THR A 4 13.53 -10.47 -10.58
C THR A 4 13.96 -9.83 -11.89
N THR A 5 13.06 -9.82 -12.87
CA THR A 5 13.35 -9.22 -14.18
C THR A 5 13.68 -7.74 -13.94
N THR A 6 14.68 -7.21 -14.66
CA THR A 6 15.05 -5.78 -14.58
C THR A 6 13.85 -4.87 -14.78
N ALA A 7 12.89 -5.31 -15.60
CA ALA A 7 11.59 -4.66 -15.78
C ALA A 7 10.77 -4.56 -14.47
N ALA A 8 10.66 -5.63 -13.68
CA ALA A 8 9.91 -5.63 -12.42
C ALA A 8 10.52 -4.68 -11.38
N LEU A 9 11.85 -4.60 -11.33
CA LEU A 9 12.57 -3.64 -10.48
C LEU A 9 12.31 -2.19 -10.91
N VAL A 10 12.37 -1.91 -12.21
CA VAL A 10 12.04 -0.57 -12.75
C VAL A 10 10.60 -0.19 -12.41
N LEU A 11 9.65 -1.10 -12.60
CA LEU A 11 8.24 -0.91 -12.24
C LEU A 11 8.06 -0.62 -10.74
N ALA A 12 8.75 -1.35 -9.87
CA ALA A 12 8.70 -1.15 -8.42
C ALA A 12 9.29 0.21 -8.01
N CYS A 13 10.42 0.61 -8.60
CA CYS A 13 11.01 1.93 -8.38
C CYS A 13 10.06 3.04 -8.84
N LEU A 14 9.44 2.88 -10.02
CA LEU A 14 8.46 3.85 -10.52
C LEU A 14 7.23 3.95 -9.61
N ALA A 15 6.72 2.83 -9.11
CA ALA A 15 5.61 2.82 -8.15
C ALA A 15 5.99 3.54 -6.84
N ALA A 16 7.16 3.23 -6.27
CA ALA A 16 7.64 3.87 -5.04
C ALA A 16 7.84 5.38 -5.21
N LEU A 17 8.43 5.80 -6.33
CA LEU A 17 8.60 7.22 -6.67
C LEU A 17 7.25 7.91 -6.89
N ALA A 18 6.28 7.26 -7.53
CA ALA A 18 4.94 7.80 -7.71
C ALA A 18 4.21 7.99 -6.38
N TYR A 19 4.31 7.04 -5.44
CA TYR A 19 3.79 7.21 -4.08
C TYR A 19 4.47 8.36 -3.33
N ALA A 20 5.80 8.47 -3.44
CA ALA A 20 6.54 9.58 -2.82
C ALA A 20 6.09 10.94 -3.40
N ALA A 21 5.95 11.03 -4.73
CA ALA A 21 5.47 12.22 -5.43
C ALA A 21 4.02 12.58 -5.06
N ALA A 22 3.16 11.58 -4.83
CA ALA A 22 1.80 11.80 -4.35
C ALA A 22 1.77 12.31 -2.90
N THR A 23 2.77 11.95 -2.08
CA THR A 23 2.85 12.31 -0.66
C THR A 23 3.35 13.75 -0.46
N ALA A 24 4.33 14.20 -1.25
CA ALA A 24 4.94 15.53 -1.13
C ALA A 24 3.95 16.71 -1.08
N PRO A 25 2.96 16.86 -2.00
CA PRO A 25 2.00 17.95 -1.96
C PRO A 25 1.03 17.86 -0.77
N LEU A 26 0.72 16.64 -0.28
CA LEU A 26 -0.13 16.44 0.90
C LEU A 26 0.57 16.86 2.20
N LEU A 27 1.90 16.73 2.25
CA LEU A 27 2.74 17.24 3.34
C LEU A 27 2.86 18.78 3.27
N ALA A 28 3.09 19.33 2.08
CA ALA A 28 3.22 20.78 1.88
C ALA A 28 1.92 21.55 2.18
N ASN A 29 0.77 21.02 1.76
CA ASN A 29 -0.52 21.68 1.91
C ASN A 29 -1.27 21.28 3.20
N ARG A 30 -0.58 20.60 4.13
CA ARG A 30 -1.19 20.11 5.37
C ARG A 30 -1.68 21.23 6.28
N ALA A 31 -1.06 22.42 6.20
CA ALA A 31 -1.42 23.62 6.96
C ALA A 31 -2.58 24.41 6.34
N SER A 32 -2.73 24.35 5.02
CA SER A 32 -3.73 25.12 4.28
C SER A 32 -5.06 24.38 4.10
N GLY A 33 -5.15 23.09 4.44
CA GLY A 33 -6.36 22.27 4.32
C GLY A 33 -6.85 22.02 2.88
N ALA A 34 -6.28 22.73 1.91
CA ALA A 34 -6.59 22.63 0.50
C ALA A 34 -5.72 21.53 -0.15
N SER A 35 -6.21 20.29 -0.15
CA SER A 35 -5.67 19.28 -1.05
C SER A 35 -6.47 19.30 -2.36
N GLY A 36 -5.84 19.70 -3.47
CA GLY A 36 -6.43 19.49 -4.79
C GLY A 36 -6.58 17.99 -5.11
N ARG A 37 -7.22 17.67 -6.24
CA ARG A 37 -7.36 16.27 -6.70
C ARG A 37 -6.04 15.64 -7.17
N THR A 38 -4.99 16.44 -7.38
CA THR A 38 -3.70 16.00 -7.92
C THR A 38 -3.04 14.86 -7.14
N PRO A 39 -2.90 14.90 -5.80
CA PRO A 39 -2.26 13.82 -5.04
C PRO A 39 -3.05 12.51 -5.09
N MET A 40 -4.36 12.60 -5.28
CA MET A 40 -5.23 11.45 -5.46
C MET A 40 -5.02 10.82 -6.85
N LEU A 41 -4.97 11.63 -7.91
CA LEU A 41 -4.69 11.16 -9.27
C LEU A 41 -3.31 10.50 -9.39
N ILE A 42 -2.27 11.11 -8.79
CA ILE A 42 -0.92 10.54 -8.76
C ILE A 42 -0.92 9.23 -7.94
N GLY A 43 -1.67 9.17 -6.84
CA GLY A 43 -1.83 7.95 -6.05
C GLY A 43 -2.55 6.82 -6.79
N VAL A 44 -3.56 7.13 -7.62
CA VAL A 44 -4.19 6.15 -8.52
C VAL A 44 -3.16 5.59 -9.51
N LEU A 45 -2.36 6.46 -10.13
CA LEU A 45 -1.28 6.02 -11.02
C LEU A 45 -0.26 5.13 -10.28
N ALA A 46 0.13 5.51 -9.06
CA ALA A 46 1.03 4.72 -8.22
C ALA A 46 0.44 3.34 -7.89
N ALA A 47 -0.86 3.27 -7.57
CA ALA A 47 -1.56 2.02 -7.29
C ALA A 47 -1.63 1.11 -8.53
N LEU A 48 -1.82 1.67 -9.72
CA LEU A 48 -1.78 0.91 -10.98
C LEU A 48 -0.39 0.32 -11.24
N LEU A 49 0.67 1.10 -11.02
CA LEU A 49 2.04 0.62 -11.15
C LEU A 49 2.36 -0.47 -10.12
N HIS A 50 1.94 -0.29 -8.87
CA HIS A 50 2.11 -1.28 -7.81
C HIS A 50 1.32 -2.56 -8.11
N SER A 51 0.11 -2.45 -8.67
CA SER A 51 -0.67 -3.61 -9.15
C SER A 51 0.07 -4.35 -10.27
N ALA A 52 0.69 -3.63 -11.21
CA ALA A 52 1.48 -4.23 -12.27
C ALA A 52 2.72 -4.97 -11.73
N VAL A 53 3.36 -4.47 -10.67
CA VAL A 53 4.46 -5.19 -9.99
C VAL A 53 3.95 -6.53 -9.45
N VAL A 54 2.85 -6.52 -8.69
CA VAL A 54 2.26 -7.75 -8.12
C VAL A 54 1.83 -8.72 -9.21
N ALA A 55 1.16 -8.24 -10.26
CA ALA A 55 0.72 -9.06 -11.39
C ALA A 55 1.89 -9.66 -12.17
N SER A 56 2.97 -8.90 -12.36
CA SER A 56 4.19 -9.41 -13.03
C SER A 56 4.85 -10.53 -12.23
N GLY A 57 4.90 -10.41 -10.91
CA GLY A 57 5.41 -11.47 -10.03
C GLY A 57 4.54 -12.73 -10.06
N TRP A 58 3.22 -12.55 -10.10
CA TRP A 58 2.28 -13.66 -10.24
C TRP A 58 2.44 -14.40 -11.57
N LEU A 59 2.49 -13.66 -12.68
CA LEU A 59 2.58 -14.24 -14.02
C LEU A 59 3.93 -14.91 -14.28
N ALA A 60 5.03 -14.34 -13.77
CA ALA A 60 6.37 -14.88 -13.95
C ALA A 60 6.61 -16.18 -13.18
N ASN A 61 5.99 -16.34 -12.00
CA ASN A 61 6.23 -17.48 -11.12
C ASN A 61 5.06 -18.48 -11.06
N GLY A 62 3.96 -18.22 -11.78
CA GLY A 62 2.80 -19.12 -11.87
C GLY A 62 1.92 -19.15 -10.62
N GLY A 63 2.11 -18.24 -9.67
CA GLY A 63 1.41 -18.26 -8.38
C GLY A 63 1.73 -17.05 -7.50
N LEU A 64 0.90 -16.81 -6.49
CA LEU A 64 1.22 -15.87 -5.44
C LEU A 64 2.33 -16.47 -4.56
N SER A 65 3.25 -15.62 -4.12
CA SER A 65 4.28 -16.01 -3.16
C SER A 65 3.74 -15.94 -1.72
N SER A 66 4.19 -16.86 -0.88
CA SER A 66 3.96 -16.82 0.57
C SER A 66 4.95 -15.90 1.30
N SER A 67 5.85 -15.24 0.57
CA SER A 67 6.88 -14.39 1.15
C SER A 67 6.25 -13.25 1.96
N PHE A 68 6.80 -13.03 3.14
CA PHE A 68 6.36 -11.95 4.03
C PHE A 68 6.35 -10.59 3.34
N PHE A 69 7.36 -10.30 2.52
CA PHE A 69 7.46 -9.01 1.84
C PHE A 69 6.40 -8.85 0.73
N ASP A 70 6.09 -9.93 0.01
CA ASP A 70 5.05 -9.92 -1.01
C ASP A 70 3.66 -9.80 -0.38
N ALA A 71 3.44 -10.48 0.74
CA ALA A 71 2.22 -10.37 1.54
C ALA A 71 2.00 -8.93 2.06
N ILE A 72 3.05 -8.28 2.58
CA ILE A 72 2.98 -6.89 3.02
C ILE A 72 2.75 -5.94 1.84
N SER A 73 3.42 -6.16 0.70
CA SER A 73 3.26 -5.36 -0.51
C SER A 73 1.83 -5.46 -1.08
N LEU A 74 1.26 -6.67 -1.14
CA LEU A 74 -0.13 -6.89 -1.54
C LEU A 74 -1.11 -6.23 -0.57
N THR A 75 -0.88 -6.38 0.73
CA THR A 75 -1.68 -5.73 1.76
C THR A 75 -1.65 -4.21 1.58
N ALA A 76 -0.46 -3.63 1.41
CA ALA A 76 -0.29 -2.20 1.19
C ALA A 76 -1.01 -1.70 -0.07
N LEU A 77 -1.00 -2.47 -1.15
CA LEU A 77 -1.76 -2.16 -2.36
C LEU A 77 -3.27 -2.13 -2.08
N ILE A 78 -3.80 -3.14 -1.39
CA ILE A 78 -5.22 -3.18 -0.99
C ILE A 78 -5.56 -1.95 -0.12
N VAL A 79 -4.70 -1.60 0.83
CA VAL A 79 -4.86 -0.40 1.68
C VAL A 79 -5.01 0.84 0.81
N VAL A 80 -4.10 1.04 -0.14
CA VAL A 80 -4.11 2.21 -1.03
C VAL A 80 -5.40 2.27 -1.82
N VAL A 81 -5.84 1.16 -2.43
CA VAL A 81 -7.05 1.10 -3.25
C VAL A 81 -8.30 1.42 -2.43
N VAL A 82 -8.43 0.82 -1.24
CA VAL A 82 -9.56 1.09 -0.33
C VAL A 82 -9.55 2.54 0.15
N THR A 83 -8.38 3.07 0.50
CA THR A 83 -8.24 4.46 0.93
C THR A 83 -8.62 5.41 -0.20
N LEU A 84 -8.13 5.17 -1.43
CA LEU A 84 -8.50 5.95 -2.61
C LEU A 84 -10.01 5.88 -2.88
N ALA A 85 -10.64 4.71 -2.77
CA ALA A 85 -12.09 4.54 -2.92
C ALA A 85 -12.89 5.32 -1.86
N TYR A 86 -12.47 5.27 -0.60
CA TYR A 86 -13.08 6.05 0.47
C TYR A 86 -12.94 7.56 0.24
N GLN A 87 -11.79 7.98 -0.29
CA GLN A 87 -11.47 9.40 -0.55
C GLN A 87 -12.27 10.00 -1.70
N PHE A 88 -12.77 9.18 -2.64
CA PHE A 88 -13.76 9.63 -3.62
C PHE A 88 -15.07 10.09 -2.95
N SER A 89 -15.39 9.55 -1.77
CA SER A 89 -16.64 9.83 -1.05
C SER A 89 -16.47 10.88 0.06
N GLN A 90 -15.30 10.93 0.70
CA GLN A 90 -15.01 11.82 1.83
C GLN A 90 -13.63 12.46 1.62
N GLN A 91 -13.53 13.79 1.63
CA GLN A 91 -12.25 14.50 1.38
C GLN A 91 -11.30 14.47 2.59
N LEU A 92 -10.96 13.31 3.13
CA LEU A 92 -10.01 13.20 4.24
C LEU A 92 -8.57 13.01 3.74
N ALA A 93 -8.05 14.01 3.02
CA ALA A 93 -6.70 13.98 2.44
C ALA A 93 -5.57 13.64 3.41
N ALA A 94 -5.78 13.88 4.71
CA ALA A 94 -4.85 13.54 5.78
C ALA A 94 -4.51 12.04 5.88
N LEU A 95 -5.41 11.15 5.43
CA LEU A 95 -5.21 9.69 5.48
C LEU A 95 -4.32 9.15 4.36
N LEU A 96 -4.19 9.87 3.24
CA LEU A 96 -3.40 9.41 2.09
C LEU A 96 -1.90 9.41 2.39
N VAL A 97 -1.41 10.33 3.22
CA VAL A 97 0.02 10.44 3.55
C VAL A 97 0.60 9.18 4.20
N PRO A 98 0.09 8.70 5.35
CA PRO A 98 0.64 7.49 5.96
C PRO A 98 0.49 6.28 5.05
N VAL A 99 -0.63 6.17 4.32
CA VAL A 99 -0.92 5.05 3.43
C VAL A 99 0.08 4.99 2.25
N TYR A 100 0.33 6.10 1.57
CA TYR A 100 1.29 6.15 0.46
C TYR A 100 2.72 5.87 0.90
N VAL A 101 3.14 6.37 2.07
CA VAL A 101 4.48 6.10 2.61
C VAL A 101 4.65 4.60 2.90
N ILE A 102 3.67 3.98 3.56
CA ILE A 102 3.70 2.55 3.84
C ILE A 102 3.73 1.76 2.53
N ALA A 103 2.94 2.14 1.53
CA ALA A 103 2.93 1.47 0.23
C ALA A 103 4.26 1.58 -0.52
N ALA A 104 4.89 2.76 -0.52
CA ALA A 104 6.21 2.99 -1.11
C ALA A 104 7.29 2.09 -0.48
N ILE A 105 7.30 2.00 0.86
CA ILE A 105 8.24 1.15 1.59
C ILE A 105 7.95 -0.33 1.28
N SER A 106 6.69 -0.73 1.31
CA SER A 106 6.28 -2.12 1.10
C SER A 106 6.64 -2.64 -0.29
N VAL A 107 6.41 -1.85 -1.34
CA VAL A 107 6.76 -2.25 -2.72
C VAL A 107 8.29 -2.29 -2.91
N ALA A 108 9.03 -1.37 -2.29
CA ALA A 108 10.49 -1.37 -2.34
C ALA A 108 11.10 -2.56 -1.60
N LEU A 109 10.55 -2.92 -0.43
CA LEU A 109 10.98 -4.09 0.33
C LEU A 109 10.68 -5.39 -0.42
N ALA A 110 9.51 -5.51 -1.04
CA ALA A 110 9.19 -6.67 -1.88
C ALA A 110 10.14 -6.80 -3.08
N ALA A 111 10.48 -5.69 -3.74
CA ALA A 111 11.42 -5.72 -4.87
C ALA A 111 12.87 -6.05 -4.46
N GLY A 112 13.31 -5.60 -3.28
CA GLY A 112 14.70 -5.77 -2.81
C GLY A 112 14.96 -7.05 -2.01
N PHE A 113 13.97 -7.48 -1.20
CA PHE A 113 14.10 -8.59 -0.25
C PHE A 113 13.06 -9.69 -0.45
N GLY A 114 12.07 -9.46 -1.31
CA GLY A 114 11.12 -10.49 -1.70
C GLY A 114 11.83 -11.64 -2.38
N HIS A 115 11.51 -12.84 -1.92
CA HIS A 115 11.96 -14.08 -2.54
C HIS A 115 10.72 -14.88 -2.86
N TYR A 116 10.63 -15.39 -4.09
CA TYR A 116 9.53 -16.28 -4.43
C TYR A 116 9.62 -17.53 -3.56
N SER A 117 8.66 -17.66 -2.66
CA SER A 117 8.39 -18.88 -1.91
C SER A 117 7.04 -19.38 -2.42
N PRO A 118 6.99 -20.51 -3.16
CA PRO A 118 5.74 -21.06 -3.62
C PRO A 118 4.82 -21.32 -2.43
N ILE A 119 3.53 -21.07 -2.60
CA ILE A 119 2.55 -21.59 -1.65
C ILE A 119 2.40 -23.08 -1.96
N ASP A 120 3.06 -23.94 -1.18
CA ASP A 120 2.87 -25.41 -1.22
C ASP A 120 1.50 -25.77 -0.61
N ALA A 121 0.43 -25.40 -1.31
CA ALA A 121 -0.92 -25.79 -0.95
C ALA A 121 -1.24 -27.13 -1.61
N GLU A 122 -1.13 -28.23 -0.86
CA GLU A 122 -1.51 -29.57 -1.34
C GLU A 122 -3.01 -29.68 -1.69
N SER A 123 -3.82 -28.71 -1.27
CA SER A 123 -5.22 -28.61 -1.65
C SER A 123 -5.68 -27.16 -1.87
N PRO A 124 -6.71 -26.93 -2.72
CA PRO A 124 -7.32 -25.61 -2.90
C PRO A 124 -7.83 -24.99 -1.59
N GLY A 125 -8.24 -25.80 -0.61
CA GLY A 125 -8.68 -25.32 0.71
C GLY A 125 -7.53 -24.74 1.55
N MET A 126 -6.33 -25.28 1.42
CA MET A 126 -5.14 -24.79 2.12
C MET A 126 -4.68 -23.44 1.55
N LEU A 127 -4.74 -23.28 0.22
CA LEU A 127 -4.50 -21.99 -0.44
C LEU A 127 -5.49 -20.93 0.06
N ALA A 128 -6.78 -21.27 0.14
CA ALA A 128 -7.80 -20.37 0.67
C ALA A 128 -7.54 -20.00 2.13
N HIS A 129 -7.08 -20.94 2.96
CA HIS A 129 -6.70 -20.68 4.35
C HIS A 129 -5.53 -19.70 4.45
N VAL A 130 -4.46 -19.91 3.67
CA VAL A 130 -3.27 -19.04 3.66
C VAL A 130 -3.62 -17.64 3.16
N ILE A 131 -4.36 -17.54 2.06
CA ILE A 131 -4.82 -16.26 1.52
C ILE A 131 -5.74 -15.55 2.53
N SER A 132 -6.66 -16.28 3.16
CA SER A 132 -7.56 -15.73 4.19
C SER A 132 -6.79 -15.26 5.43
N ALA A 133 -5.75 -15.99 5.85
CA ALA A 133 -4.92 -15.62 6.99
C ALA A 133 -4.09 -14.36 6.68
N ILE A 134 -3.41 -14.32 5.54
CA ILE A 134 -2.63 -13.15 5.11
C ILE A 134 -3.54 -11.93 4.93
N THR A 135 -4.70 -12.11 4.30
CA THR A 135 -5.69 -11.03 4.13
C THR A 135 -6.24 -10.56 5.47
N GLY A 136 -6.57 -11.49 6.38
CA GLY A 136 -7.08 -11.18 7.71
C GLY A 136 -6.06 -10.43 8.56
N TYR A 137 -4.80 -10.88 8.59
CA TYR A 137 -3.72 -10.19 9.29
C TYR A 137 -3.43 -8.81 8.67
N GLY A 138 -3.44 -8.72 7.34
CA GLY A 138 -3.34 -7.46 6.64
C GLY A 138 -4.45 -6.48 7.00
N LEU A 139 -5.70 -6.96 7.09
CA LEU A 139 -6.88 -6.20 7.49
C LEU A 139 -6.84 -5.75 8.96
N LEU A 140 -6.29 -6.58 9.85
CA LEU A 140 -6.08 -6.22 11.25
C LEU A 140 -4.99 -5.15 11.40
N PHE A 141 -3.88 -5.30 10.68
CA PHE A 141 -2.82 -4.29 10.64
C PHE A 141 -3.35 -2.94 10.10
N LEU A 142 -4.14 -2.99 9.03
CA LEU A 142 -4.95 -1.91 8.50
C LEU A 142 -5.82 -1.24 9.56
N ALA A 143 -6.66 -2.00 10.26
CA ALA A 143 -7.55 -1.48 11.29
C ALA A 143 -6.77 -0.78 12.41
N ALA A 144 -5.63 -1.36 12.82
CA ALA A 144 -4.74 -0.76 13.81
C ALA A 144 -4.13 0.57 13.32
N LEU A 145 -3.69 0.63 12.06
CA LEU A 145 -3.17 1.86 11.47
C LEU A 145 -4.26 2.93 11.35
N TYR A 146 -5.45 2.56 10.90
CA TYR A 146 -6.61 3.47 10.83
C TYR A 146 -6.95 4.01 12.21
N ALA A 147 -7.00 3.16 13.23
CA ALA A 147 -7.24 3.58 14.62
C ALA A 147 -6.14 4.53 15.12
N LEU A 148 -4.88 4.28 14.79
CA LEU A 148 -3.76 5.13 15.19
C LEU A 148 -3.82 6.52 14.52
N VAL A 149 -4.08 6.55 13.21
CA VAL A 149 -4.22 7.80 12.44
C VAL A 149 -5.43 8.60 12.92
N LEU A 150 -6.56 7.94 13.16
CA LEU A 150 -7.77 8.57 13.69
C LEU A 150 -7.52 9.15 15.09
N SER A 151 -6.90 8.38 15.98
CA SER A 151 -6.50 8.85 17.31
C SER A 151 -5.55 10.05 17.23
N ALA A 152 -4.59 10.05 16.29
CA ALA A 152 -3.69 11.18 16.11
C ALA A 152 -4.42 12.44 15.62
N ALA A 153 -5.36 12.29 14.69
CA ALA A 153 -6.19 13.38 14.18
C ALA A 153 -7.09 13.98 15.29
N GLU A 154 -7.73 13.14 16.10
CA GLU A 154 -8.56 13.58 17.23
C GLU A 154 -7.76 14.34 18.29
N ARG A 155 -6.53 13.89 18.60
CA ARG A 155 -5.63 14.61 19.53
C ARG A 155 -5.28 16.01 19.01
N GLY A 156 -5.08 16.16 17.69
CA GLY A 156 -4.85 17.47 17.07
C GLY A 156 -6.03 18.42 17.24
N LEU A 157 -7.26 17.92 17.06
CA LEU A 157 -8.48 18.72 17.22
C LEU A 157 -8.76 19.11 18.69
N ARG A 158 -8.45 18.23 19.63
CA ARG A 158 -8.59 18.53 21.07
C ARG A 158 -7.60 19.60 21.54
N LYS A 159 -6.35 19.57 21.06
CA LYS A 159 -5.34 20.59 21.39
C LYS A 159 -5.67 21.97 20.80
N GLY A 160 -6.24 22.02 19.58
CA GLY A 160 -6.64 23.28 18.94
C GLY A 160 -7.88 23.96 19.54
N LYS A 161 -8.67 23.27 20.38
CA LYS A 161 -9.83 23.84 21.09
C LYS A 161 -9.51 24.42 22.48
N GLN A 162 -8.26 24.31 22.95
CA GLN A 162 -7.84 24.73 24.30
C GLN A 162 -6.79 25.86 24.30
N GLY A 163 -6.50 26.47 23.15
CA GLY A 163 -5.69 27.69 23.02
C GLY A 163 -6.53 28.81 22.43
#